data_AF-A0A926ZT12-F1
#
_entry.id   AF-A0A926ZT12-F1
#
_cell.length_a   1.000
_cell.length_b   1.000
_cell.length_c   1.000
_cell.angle_alpha   90.00
_cell.angle_beta   90.00
_cell.angle_gamma   90.00
#
_symmetry.space_group_name_H-M   'P 1'
#
loop_
_entity.id
_entity.type
_entity.pdbx_description
1 polymer ?
#
loop_
_entity_poly.entity_id
_entity_poly.type
_entity_poly.pdbx_seq_one_letter_code
_entity_poly.pdbx_strand_id
1 'polypeptide(L)' 'MNKKWAVKRITLNLTSSESEKLAKYCAITGRPATDVIRELIRSLTITESSTPEQATP' A
#
# COMPACT_ATOMS: atom_id res chain seq x y z
N MET A 1 22.31 13.43 -3.93
CA MET A 1 21.46 13.09 -5.09
C MET A 1 20.00 13.12 -4.64
N ASN A 2 19.27 14.20 -4.95
CA ASN A 2 17.87 14.39 -4.57
C ASN A 2 16.98 13.39 -5.33
N LYS A 3 16.85 12.16 -4.83
CA LYS A 3 15.74 11.28 -5.21
C LYS A 3 14.48 11.88 -4.58
N LYS A 4 13.91 12.91 -5.21
CA LYS A 4 12.59 13.45 -4.87
C LYS A 4 11.62 12.31 -5.15
N TRP A 5 11.32 11.53 -4.12
CA TRP A 5 10.42 10.39 -4.15
C TRP A 5 9.11 10.88 -4.73
N ALA A 6 8.78 10.44 -5.95
CA ALA A 6 7.51 10.78 -6.57
C ALA A 6 6.41 10.21 -5.69
N VAL A 7 5.72 11.09 -4.95
CA VAL A 7 4.59 10.69 -4.12
C VAL A 7 3.47 10.31 -5.07
N LYS A 8 3.26 9.00 -5.24
CA LYS A 8 2.14 8.47 -6.02
C LYS A 8 0.96 8.25 -5.08
N ARG A 9 -0.19 8.83 -5.40
CA ARG A 9 -1.43 8.63 -4.65
C ARG A 9 -2.20 7.47 -5.27
N ILE A 10 -2.72 6.59 -4.42
CA ILE A 10 -3.60 5.48 -4.80
C ILE A 10 -4.92 5.62 -4.03
N THR A 11 -6.03 5.33 -4.70
CA THR A 11 -7.34 5.24 -4.08
C THR A 11 -7.67 3.76 -3.90
N LEU A 12 -8.09 3.38 -2.70
CA LEU A 12 -8.46 2.01 -2.35
C LEU A 12 -9.93 2.00 -1.97
N ASN A 13 -10.69 1.11 -2.59
CA ASN A 13 -12.07 0.85 -2.18
C ASN A 13 -12.05 -0.25 -1.13
N LEU A 14 -12.70 0.01 0.00
CA LEU A 14 -12.86 -0.93 1.10
C LEU A 14 -14.35 -1.19 1.29
N THR A 15 -14.69 -2.42 1.66
CA THR A 15 -16.04 -2.71 2.14
C THR A 15 -16.30 -2.01 3.48
N SER A 16 -17.58 -1.85 3.85
CA SER A 16 -17.94 -1.21 5.13
C SER A 16 -17.31 -1.91 6.34
N SER A 17 -17.20 -3.24 6.31
CA SER A 17 -16.60 -4.00 7.40
C SER A 17 -15.09 -3.80 7.50
N GLU A 18 -14.40 -3.71 6.36
CA GLU A 18 -12.95 -3.48 6.31
C GLU A 18 -12.58 -2.07 6.76
N SER A 19 -13.36 -1.06 6.33
CA SER A 19 -13.14 0.33 6.73
C SER A 19 -13.39 0.53 8.22
N GLU A 20 -14.43 -0.10 8.79
CA GLU A 20 -14.70 -0.06 10.23
C GLU A 20 -13.58 -0.73 11.04
N LYS A 21 -13.12 -1.90 10.59
CA LYS A 21 -11.99 -2.61 11.23
C LYS A 21 -10.72 -1.75 11.21
N LEU A 22 -10.41 -1.12 10.07
CA LEU A 22 -9.28 -0.22 9.94
C LEU A 22 -9.41 0.98 10.88
N ALA A 23 -10.59 1.61 10.94
CA ALA A 23 -10.86 2.75 11.81
C ALA A 23 -10.68 2.39 13.29
N LYS A 24 -11.23 1.26 13.74
CA LYS A 24 -11.05 0.76 15.12
C LYS A 24 -9.58 0.52 15.44
N TYR A 25 -8.84 -0.12 14.55
CA TYR A 25 -7.41 -0.36 14.74
C TYR A 25 -6.61 0.96 14.84
N CYS A 26 -6.91 1.93 13.98
CA CYS A 26 -6.28 3.25 14.03
C CYS A 26 -6.61 3.99 15.33
N ALA A 27 -7.85 3.89 15.83
CA ALA A 27 -8.26 4.49 17.10
C ALA A 27 -7.52 3.91 18.31
N ILE A 28 -7.29 2.58 18.32
CA ILE A 28 -6.58 1.89 19.41
C ILE A 28 -5.08 2.20 19.39
N THR A 29 -4.48 2.20 18.20
CA THR A 29 -3.01 2.34 18.06
C THR A 29 -2.54 3.78 17.92
N GLY A 30 -3.45 4.72 17.66
CA GLY A 30 -3.13 6.11 17.35
C GLY A 30 -2.43 6.32 16.00
N ARG A 31 -2.29 5.26 15.19
CA ARG A 31 -1.61 5.32 13.89
C ARG A 31 -2.55 5.83 12.80
N PRO A 32 -2.07 6.66 11.87
CA PRO A 32 -2.89 7.11 10.76
C PRO A 32 -3.15 5.96 9.78
N ALA A 33 -4.37 5.93 9.22
CA ALA A 33 -4.80 4.88 8.29
C ALA A 33 -3.86 4.73 7.08
N THR A 34 -3.28 5.84 6.60
CA THR A 34 -2.32 5.84 5.49
C THR A 34 -1.04 5.07 5.80
N ASP A 35 -0.53 5.15 7.04
CA ASP A 35 0.69 4.44 7.44
C ASP A 35 0.40 2.96 7.65
N VAL A 36 -0.75 2.63 8.25
CA VAL A 36 -1.21 1.24 8.41
C VAL A 36 -1.37 0.58 7.05
N ILE A 37 -2.08 1.22 6.11
CA ILE A 37 -2.24 0.71 4.74
C ILE A 37 -0.88 0.55 4.06
N ARG A 38 0.02 1.54 4.18
CA ARG A 38 1.34 1.48 3.54
C ARG A 38 2.18 0.33 4.07
N GLU A 39 2.11 0.06 5.36
CA GLU A 39 2.79 -1.07 5.99
C GLU A 39 2.20 -2.39 5.50
N LEU A 40 0.87 -2.53 5.51
CA LEU A 40 0.20 -3.73 5.00
C LEU A 40 0.59 -4.02 3.55
N ILE A 41 0.59 -3.01 2.68
CA ILE A 41 1.02 -3.14 1.28
C ILE A 41 2.48 -3.61 1.19
N ARG A 42 3.38 -3.08 2.02
CA ARG A 42 4.81 -3.49 2.03
C ARG A 42 5.03 -4.90 2.57
N SER A 43 4.15 -5.36 3.45
CA SER A 43 4.17 -6.73 3.97
C SER A 43 3.62 -7.75 2.98
N LEU A 44 2.92 -7.32 1.92
CA LEU A 44 2.54 -8.22 0.84
C LEU A 44 3.81 -8.70 0.14
N THR A 45 4.06 -10.00 0.18
CA THR A 45 5.11 -10.63 -0.62
C THR A 45 4.78 -10.42 -2.08
N ILE A 46 5.64 -9.70 -2.80
CA ILE A 46 5.55 -9.61 -4.26
C ILE A 46 5.98 -10.97 -4.78
N THR A 47 5.04 -11.88 -4.97
CA THR A 47 5.27 -13.04 -5.83
C THR A 47 5.41 -12.45 -7.23
N GLU A 48 6.64 -12.38 -7.75
CA GLU A 48 6.92 -11.92 -9.10
C GLU A 48 6.25 -12.87 -10.11
N SER A 49 4.94 -12.69 -10.34
CA SER A 49 4.27 -13.27 -11.49
C SER A 49 4.64 -12.41 -12.70
N SER A 50 5.75 -12.78 -13.33
CA SER A 50 6.05 -12.63 -14.76
C SER A 50 5.93 -11.22 -15.37
N THR A 51 7.08 -10.54 -15.50
CA THR A 51 7.32 -9.69 -16.67
C THR A 51 8.22 -10.47 -17.64
N PRO A 52 7.70 -11.08 -18.72
CA PRO A 52 8.54 -11.29 -19.88
C PRO A 52 8.64 -9.98 -20.68
N GLU A 53 9.74 -9.86 -21.43
CA GLU A 53 9.97 -8.87 -22.48
C GLU A 53 10.76 -7.61 -22.09
N GLN A 54 12.01 -7.84 -21.72
CA GLN A 54 13.12 -7.05 -22.23
C GLN A 54 13.25 -7.35 -23.73
N ALA A 55 12.84 -6.42 -24.60
CA ALA A 55 13.16 -6.45 -26.02
C ALA A 55 14.59 -5.92 -26.23
N THR A 56 15.49 -6.81 -26.64
CA THR A 56 16.83 -6.50 -27.17
C THR A 56 16.76 -5.98 -28.60
N PRO A 57 17.48 -4.91 -28.97
CA PRO A 57 18.07 -4.80 -30.31
C PRO A 57 19.36 -5.62 -30.42
#